data_AF-A0A961G8C6-F1
#
_entry.id   AF-A0A961G8C6-F1
#
_cell.length_a   1.000
_cell.length_b   1.000
_cell.length_c   1.000
_cell.angle_alpha   90.00
_cell.angle_beta   90.00
_cell.angle_gamma   90.00
#
_symmetry.space_group_name_H-M   'P 1'
#
loop_
_entity.id
_entity.type
_entity.pdbx_description
1 polymer ?
#
loop_
_entity_poly.entity_id
_entity_poly.type
_entity_poly.pdbx_seq_one_letter_code
_entity_poly.pdbx_strand_id
1 'polypeptide(L)'
;MSRATRQALAAVSLLALLAAVVVTVVAVPGDVLRLVGAVVLLLAAVVAAWFGMVRRGVKRLVGLVVGVACLAGVIVLGLTADAHGVALVVVVVLAAASAAAARAALRQDLATVTPEGTLVGAATRPVLIMNLRSGGGKAERFHLEDECRARGIDPVVLRPGDDLRQLAADAVARGADVIGMAGGDGSQALVASVAAEHDVAHVCIPAGTRNHFALDLGLDRDDVVGALDAYAGGYERRIDLATVNGRVFVNNVSLGVYAEIVQSPDYRDAKRQTTTTMLPDLLGPTAEPFDVHFDGPDGRRHDGAQVIQVSNNRYVLTSLTGFGTRARLDEGVLGIAAA
;
A
#
# COMPACT_ATOMS: atom_id res chain seq x y z
N MET A 1 9.91 19.03 3.76
CA MET A 1 10.40 19.88 2.64
C MET A 1 9.31 20.87 2.24
N SER A 2 9.62 22.17 2.04
CA SER A 2 8.57 23.16 1.74
C SER A 2 7.95 22.96 0.35
N ARG A 3 6.72 23.45 0.11
CA ARG A 3 6.07 23.44 -1.21
C ARG A 3 6.95 24.09 -2.29
N ALA A 4 7.61 25.20 -1.94
CA ALA A 4 8.56 25.88 -2.81
C ALA A 4 9.77 25.01 -3.16
N THR A 5 10.32 24.27 -2.19
CA THR A 5 11.47 23.37 -2.44
C THR A 5 11.09 22.20 -3.35
N ARG A 6 9.87 21.65 -3.22
CA ARG A 6 9.35 20.60 -4.12
C ARG A 6 9.16 21.12 -5.54
N GLN A 7 8.58 22.31 -5.69
CA GLN A 7 8.43 22.95 -6.99
C GLN A 7 9.79 23.22 -7.62
N ALA A 8 10.78 23.65 -6.83
CA ALA A 8 12.16 23.82 -7.29
C ALA A 8 12.79 22.50 -7.73
N LEU A 9 12.67 21.41 -6.96
CA LEU A 9 13.22 20.10 -7.33
C LEU A 9 12.52 19.48 -8.55
N ALA A 10 11.21 19.65 -8.68
CA ALA A 10 10.47 19.26 -9.87
C ALA A 10 10.93 20.07 -11.09
N ALA A 11 11.13 21.38 -10.94
CA ALA A 11 11.69 22.23 -11.98
C ALA A 11 13.12 21.80 -12.36
N VAL A 12 13.99 21.52 -11.38
CA VAL A 12 15.35 20.99 -11.60
C VAL A 12 15.31 19.67 -12.36
N SER A 13 14.39 18.77 -12.01
CA SER A 13 14.22 17.49 -12.71
C SER A 13 13.87 17.68 -14.18
N LEU A 14 12.89 18.56 -14.47
CA LEU A 14 12.45 18.87 -15.82
C LEU A 14 13.52 19.59 -16.63
N LEU A 15 14.22 20.57 -16.02
CA LEU A 15 15.31 21.31 -16.66
C LEU A 15 16.51 20.43 -16.95
N ALA A 16 16.88 19.52 -16.03
CA ALA A 16 17.95 18.57 -16.26
C ALA A 16 17.62 17.59 -17.40
N LEU A 17 16.37 17.12 -17.48
CA LEU A 17 15.92 16.29 -18.59
C LEU A 17 15.94 17.05 -19.91
N LEU A 18 15.42 18.27 -19.93
CA LEU A 18 15.44 19.13 -21.12
C LEU A 18 16.87 19.40 -21.58
N ALA A 19 17.78 19.70 -20.66
CA ALA A 19 19.20 19.88 -20.96
C ALA A 19 19.81 18.60 -21.54
N ALA A 20 19.49 17.42 -20.99
CA ALA A 20 19.97 16.14 -21.53
C ALA A 20 19.48 15.91 -22.96
N VAL A 21 18.22 16.22 -23.25
CA VAL A 21 17.65 16.14 -24.60
C VAL A 21 18.36 17.12 -25.54
N VAL A 22 18.54 18.38 -25.14
CA VAL A 22 19.24 19.40 -25.96
C VAL A 22 20.67 18.97 -26.26
N VAL A 23 21.43 18.49 -25.26
CA VAL A 23 22.80 18.00 -25.47
C VAL A 23 22.80 16.81 -26.43
N THR A 24 21.81 15.90 -26.32
CA THR A 24 21.67 14.76 -27.25
C THR A 24 21.38 15.24 -28.67
N VAL A 25 20.51 16.24 -28.85
CA VAL A 25 20.19 16.83 -30.18
C VAL A 25 21.41 17.48 -30.82
N VAL A 26 22.19 18.24 -30.04
CA VAL A 26 23.40 18.90 -30.54
C VAL A 26 24.51 17.89 -30.84
N ALA A 27 24.62 16.83 -30.03
CA ALA A 27 25.69 15.84 -30.14
C ALA A 27 25.46 14.81 -31.25
N VAL A 28 24.23 14.68 -31.78
CA VAL A 28 23.87 13.71 -32.83
C VAL A 28 23.35 14.46 -34.07
N PRO A 29 24.22 15.17 -34.82
CA PRO A 29 23.80 15.91 -36.01
C PRO A 29 23.57 14.98 -37.21
N GLY A 30 22.58 15.30 -38.05
CA GLY A 30 22.48 14.79 -39.43
C GLY A 30 21.77 13.45 -39.65
N ASP A 31 21.43 12.69 -38.60
CA ASP A 31 20.65 11.44 -38.73
C ASP A 31 19.41 11.46 -37.81
N VAL A 32 18.25 11.72 -38.43
CA VAL A 32 16.96 11.84 -37.73
C VAL A 32 16.59 10.55 -36.99
N LEU A 33 16.91 9.38 -37.56
CA LEU A 33 16.55 8.10 -36.97
C LEU A 33 17.37 7.84 -35.69
N ARG A 34 18.68 8.12 -35.74
CA ARG A 34 19.55 8.01 -34.56
C ARG A 34 19.19 9.01 -33.48
N LEU A 35 18.86 10.24 -33.86
CA LEU A 35 18.42 11.27 -32.94
C LEU A 35 17.15 10.85 -32.20
N VAL A 36 16.12 10.41 -32.94
CA VAL A 36 14.87 9.92 -32.36
C VAL A 36 15.14 8.73 -31.44
N GLY A 37 15.96 7.77 -31.87
CA GLY A 37 16.35 6.62 -31.05
C GLY A 37 17.04 7.01 -29.74
N ALA A 38 17.99 7.95 -29.79
CA ALA A 38 18.71 8.43 -28.62
C ALA A 38 17.78 9.16 -27.62
N VAL A 39 16.86 9.99 -28.11
CA VAL A 39 15.87 10.68 -27.26
C VAL A 39 14.91 9.67 -26.62
N VAL A 40 14.41 8.69 -27.38
CA VAL A 40 13.51 7.64 -26.84
C VAL A 40 14.22 6.82 -25.76
N LEU A 41 15.47 6.41 -26.00
CA LEU A 41 16.25 5.67 -25.01
C LEU A 41 16.56 6.50 -23.77
N LEU A 42 16.84 7.80 -23.92
CA LEU A 42 17.05 8.71 -22.79
C LEU A 42 15.79 8.83 -21.92
N LEU A 43 14.61 9.02 -22.54
CA LEU A 43 13.34 9.07 -21.82
C LEU A 43 13.05 7.73 -21.12
N ALA A 44 13.26 6.61 -21.81
CA ALA A 44 13.11 5.28 -21.25
C ALA A 44 14.06 5.04 -20.06
N ALA A 45 15.31 5.51 -20.15
CA ALA A 45 16.29 5.42 -19.07
C ALA A 45 15.82 6.15 -17.82
N VAL A 46 15.31 7.37 -17.95
CA VAL A 46 14.80 8.16 -16.81
C VAL A 46 13.57 7.49 -16.19
N VAL A 47 12.64 6.99 -17.00
CA VAL A 47 11.46 6.26 -16.52
C VAL A 47 11.84 4.95 -15.82
N ALA A 48 12.78 4.19 -16.37
CA ALA A 48 13.24 2.93 -15.80
C ALA A 48 14.05 3.15 -14.51
N ALA A 49 14.91 4.18 -14.47
CA ALA A 49 15.63 4.59 -13.27
C ALA A 49 14.65 5.03 -12.17
N TRP A 50 13.66 5.85 -12.52
CA TRP A 50 12.56 6.22 -11.62
C TRP A 50 11.84 4.98 -11.07
N PHE A 51 11.41 4.07 -11.95
CA PHE A 51 10.73 2.83 -11.56
C PHE A 51 11.60 1.98 -10.63
N GLY A 52 12.87 1.79 -10.97
CA GLY A 52 13.83 1.04 -10.16
C GLY A 52 14.06 1.68 -8.78
N MET A 53 14.10 3.01 -8.73
CA MET A 53 14.29 3.77 -7.50
C MET A 53 13.07 3.71 -6.55
N VAL A 54 11.85 3.71 -7.08
CA VAL A 54 10.62 3.72 -6.28
C VAL A 54 10.24 2.32 -5.79
N ARG A 55 10.66 1.27 -6.49
CA ARG A 55 10.35 -0.12 -6.12
C ARG A 55 11.42 -0.72 -5.20
N ARG A 56 11.10 -1.88 -4.61
CA ARG A 56 12.03 -2.70 -3.80
C ARG A 56 12.22 -4.09 -4.44
N GLY A 57 13.23 -4.83 -3.98
CA GLY A 57 13.49 -6.22 -4.40
C GLY A 57 13.78 -6.38 -5.90
N VAL A 58 13.31 -7.47 -6.51
CA VAL A 58 13.57 -7.80 -7.92
C VAL A 58 13.09 -6.70 -8.89
N LYS A 59 11.97 -6.05 -8.59
CA LYS A 59 11.44 -4.94 -9.42
C LYS A 59 12.40 -3.73 -9.45
N ARG A 60 13.10 -3.46 -8.34
CA ARG A 60 14.16 -2.45 -8.30
C ARG A 60 15.32 -2.82 -9.22
N LEU A 61 15.78 -4.07 -9.13
CA LEU A 61 16.88 -4.57 -9.95
C LEU A 61 16.54 -4.46 -11.44
N VAL A 62 15.35 -4.93 -11.83
CA VAL A 62 14.88 -4.86 -13.23
C VAL A 62 14.85 -3.41 -13.73
N GLY A 63 14.27 -2.49 -12.96
CA GLY A 63 14.22 -1.07 -13.36
C GLY A 63 15.60 -0.44 -13.52
N LEU A 64 16.52 -0.71 -12.60
CA LEU A 64 17.89 -0.17 -12.66
C LEU A 64 18.68 -0.76 -13.84
N VAL A 65 18.56 -2.08 -14.09
CA VAL A 65 19.22 -2.74 -15.22
C VAL A 65 18.70 -2.21 -16.55
N VAL A 66 17.39 -2.08 -16.71
CA VAL A 66 16.78 -1.49 -17.92
C VAL A 66 17.24 -0.04 -18.09
N GLY A 67 17.29 0.75 -17.01
CA GLY A 67 17.78 2.12 -17.06
C GLY A 67 19.23 2.23 -17.54
N VAL A 68 20.13 1.39 -17.02
CA VAL A 68 21.53 1.32 -17.44
C VAL A 68 21.66 0.88 -18.91
N ALA A 69 20.88 -0.13 -19.34
CA ALA A 69 20.89 -0.58 -20.72
C ALA A 69 20.44 0.51 -21.70
N CYS A 70 19.41 1.28 -21.34
CA CYS A 70 18.95 2.42 -22.14
C CYS A 70 20.02 3.52 -22.24
N LEU A 71 20.70 3.87 -21.12
CA LEU A 71 21.81 4.83 -21.15
C LEU A 71 22.99 4.35 -21.99
N ALA A 72 23.33 3.07 -21.90
CA ALA A 72 24.36 2.47 -22.75
C ALA A 72 23.98 2.58 -24.23
N GLY A 73 22.70 2.37 -24.58
CA GLY A 73 22.20 2.59 -25.93
C GLY A 73 22.33 4.04 -26.42
N VAL A 74 22.06 5.03 -25.55
CA VAL A 74 22.30 6.46 -25.86
C VAL A 74 23.78 6.73 -26.14
N ILE A 75 24.68 6.17 -25.34
CA ILE A 75 26.13 6.31 -25.52
C ILE A 75 26.56 5.69 -26.86
N VAL A 76 26.11 4.47 -27.17
CA VAL A 76 26.45 3.79 -28.42
C VAL A 76 25.96 4.58 -29.63
N LEU A 77 24.70 5.03 -29.64
CA LEU A 77 24.17 5.85 -30.74
C LEU A 77 24.95 7.14 -30.91
N GLY A 78 25.30 7.81 -29.81
CA GLY A 78 26.13 9.01 -29.82
C GLY A 78 27.52 8.76 -30.40
N LEU A 79 28.24 7.74 -29.93
CA LEU A 79 29.57 7.39 -30.44
C LEU A 79 29.53 7.03 -31.93
N THR A 80 28.50 6.32 -32.39
CA THR A 80 28.35 5.99 -33.82
C THR A 80 28.01 7.20 -34.70
N ALA A 81 27.58 8.31 -34.09
CA ALA A 81 27.30 9.59 -34.72
C ALA A 81 28.44 10.61 -34.48
N ASP A 82 29.63 10.15 -34.10
CA ASP A 82 30.82 10.97 -33.82
C ASP A 82 30.62 12.02 -32.71
N ALA A 83 29.70 11.76 -31.78
CA ALA A 83 29.50 12.61 -30.61
C ALA A 83 30.76 12.66 -29.75
N HIS A 84 31.12 13.86 -29.27
CA HIS A 84 32.21 14.02 -28.31
C HIS A 84 31.90 13.27 -27.00
N GLY A 85 32.86 12.48 -26.51
CA GLY A 85 32.68 11.69 -25.28
C GLY A 85 32.25 12.52 -24.05
N VAL A 86 32.68 13.78 -23.97
CA VAL A 86 32.26 14.73 -22.93
C VAL A 86 30.75 14.99 -22.98
N ALA A 87 30.15 15.14 -24.17
CA ALA A 87 28.72 15.35 -24.31
C ALA A 87 27.91 14.15 -23.80
N LEU A 88 28.40 12.92 -24.04
CA LEU A 88 27.76 11.69 -23.57
C LEU A 88 27.80 11.57 -22.04
N VAL A 89 28.94 11.91 -21.42
CA VAL A 89 29.05 11.97 -19.96
C VAL A 89 28.06 13.00 -19.38
N VAL A 90 27.95 14.18 -20.00
CA VAL A 90 26.99 15.21 -19.59
C VAL A 90 25.55 14.70 -19.67
N VAL A 91 25.17 13.99 -20.73
CA VAL A 91 23.82 13.40 -20.86
C VAL A 91 23.53 12.41 -19.73
N VAL A 92 24.48 11.52 -19.40
CA VAL A 92 24.31 10.54 -18.32
C VAL A 92 24.14 11.23 -16.96
N VAL A 93 24.98 12.24 -16.67
CA VAL A 93 24.91 13.00 -15.42
C VAL A 93 23.57 13.74 -15.30
N LEU A 94 23.13 14.39 -16.37
CA LEU A 94 21.85 15.10 -16.39
C LEU A 94 20.64 14.16 -16.25
N ALA A 95 20.69 12.98 -16.87
CA ALA A 95 19.66 11.96 -16.72
C ALA A 95 19.58 11.43 -15.27
N ALA A 96 20.74 11.15 -14.66
CA ALA A 96 20.81 10.72 -13.27
C ALA A 96 20.32 11.81 -12.30
N ALA A 97 20.75 13.06 -12.52
CA ALA A 97 20.31 14.21 -11.74
C ALA A 97 18.79 14.43 -11.88
N SER A 98 18.24 14.31 -13.09
CA SER A 98 16.80 14.42 -13.34
C SER A 98 16.02 13.37 -12.56
N ALA A 99 16.44 12.10 -12.62
CA ALA A 99 15.78 11.01 -11.92
C ALA A 99 15.89 11.16 -10.39
N ALA A 100 17.04 11.59 -9.87
CA ALA A 100 17.24 11.83 -8.45
C ALA A 100 16.41 13.03 -7.93
N ALA A 101 16.36 14.13 -8.69
CA ALA A 101 15.56 15.30 -8.36
C ALA A 101 14.06 15.00 -8.42
N ALA A 102 13.61 14.22 -9.43
CA ALA A 102 12.23 13.71 -9.47
C ALA A 102 11.94 12.94 -8.20
N ARG A 103 12.85 12.04 -7.79
CA ARG A 103 12.66 11.20 -6.58
C ARG A 103 12.54 12.06 -5.34
N ALA A 104 13.39 13.07 -5.20
CA ALA A 104 13.32 13.99 -4.08
C ALA A 104 12.02 14.81 -4.09
N ALA A 105 11.56 15.27 -5.26
CA ALA A 105 10.32 16.06 -5.39
C ALA A 105 9.05 15.26 -5.10
N LEU A 106 9.02 13.99 -5.48
CA LEU A 106 7.88 13.08 -5.39
C LEU A 106 7.91 12.18 -4.15
N ARG A 107 9.01 12.15 -3.38
CA ARG A 107 8.96 11.67 -2.00
C ARG A 107 7.91 12.52 -1.30
N GLN A 108 6.72 11.95 -1.09
CA GLN A 108 5.76 12.52 -0.19
C GLN A 108 6.48 12.68 1.15
N ASP A 109 6.66 13.91 1.57
CA ASP A 109 7.05 14.21 2.93
C ASP A 109 5.92 13.71 3.83
N LEU A 110 6.02 12.44 4.25
CA LEU A 110 5.41 11.97 5.49
C LEU A 110 5.78 12.92 6.65
N ALA A 111 6.92 13.61 6.55
CA ALA A 111 7.36 14.68 7.44
C ALA A 111 6.59 16.01 7.33
N THR A 112 5.75 16.23 6.30
CA THR A 112 4.89 17.43 6.15
C THR A 112 3.42 17.12 6.36
N VAL A 113 3.05 15.85 6.37
CA VAL A 113 1.83 15.44 7.07
C VAL A 113 2.12 15.75 8.52
N THR A 114 1.48 16.77 9.08
CA THR A 114 1.40 16.90 10.54
C THR A 114 0.83 15.58 11.02
N PRO A 115 1.62 14.74 11.72
CA PRO A 115 1.15 13.43 12.11
C PRO A 115 -0.05 13.63 13.02
N GLU A 116 -1.20 13.12 12.61
CA GLU A 116 -2.38 13.09 13.48
C GLU A 116 -2.08 12.11 14.61
N GLY A 117 -2.18 12.58 15.86
CA GLY A 117 -1.98 11.75 17.02
C GLY A 117 -1.14 12.41 18.12
N THR A 118 -0.92 11.64 19.16
CA THR A 118 -0.08 12.03 20.31
C THR A 118 1.29 11.41 20.12
N LEU A 119 2.35 12.19 20.34
CA LEU A 119 3.71 11.66 20.32
C LEU A 119 3.91 10.75 21.55
N VAL A 120 4.29 9.50 21.32
CA VAL A 120 4.53 8.49 22.34
C VAL A 120 5.95 7.92 22.24
N GLY A 121 6.48 7.47 23.38
CA GLY A 121 7.78 6.82 23.48
C GLY A 121 7.79 5.40 22.93
N ALA A 122 8.95 4.76 22.98
CA ALA A 122 9.10 3.35 22.62
C ALA A 122 8.28 2.44 23.54
N ALA A 123 7.81 1.33 22.97
CA ALA A 123 7.13 0.27 23.72
C ALA A 123 8.09 -0.36 24.74
N THR A 124 7.62 -0.57 25.95
CA THR A 124 8.40 -1.19 27.04
C THR A 124 8.29 -2.71 27.00
N ARG A 125 7.12 -3.24 26.63
CA ARG A 125 6.82 -4.68 26.56
C ARG A 125 6.08 -5.01 25.24
N PRO A 126 6.72 -4.77 24.08
CA PRO A 126 6.10 -4.97 22.78
C PRO A 126 5.88 -6.45 22.44
N VAL A 127 4.68 -6.79 21.97
CA VAL A 127 4.33 -8.14 21.48
C VAL A 127 3.77 -8.07 20.06
N LEU A 128 4.30 -8.86 19.14
CA LEU A 128 3.75 -9.01 17.79
C LEU A 128 3.22 -10.42 17.56
N ILE A 129 1.92 -10.54 17.31
CA ILE A 129 1.32 -11.80 16.86
C ILE A 129 1.39 -11.87 15.33
N MET A 130 1.83 -13.00 14.77
CA MET A 130 2.05 -13.14 13.34
C MET A 130 1.47 -14.42 12.76
N ASN A 131 0.78 -14.29 11.63
CA ASN A 131 0.35 -15.42 10.83
C ASN A 131 1.31 -15.58 9.64
N LEU A 132 2.27 -16.51 9.76
CA LEU A 132 3.31 -16.73 8.76
C LEU A 132 2.75 -17.12 7.39
N ARG A 133 1.57 -17.74 7.32
CA ARG A 133 0.94 -18.17 6.07
C ARG A 133 0.12 -17.08 5.37
N SER A 134 -0.10 -15.93 6.03
CA SER A 134 -0.89 -14.84 5.45
C SER A 134 -0.18 -14.15 4.29
N GLY A 135 -0.96 -13.58 3.37
CA GLY A 135 -0.45 -12.69 2.30
C GLY A 135 0.59 -13.31 1.37
N GLY A 136 0.57 -14.64 1.18
CA GLY A 136 1.60 -15.35 0.41
C GLY A 136 2.93 -15.44 1.15
N GLY A 137 2.89 -15.72 2.45
CA GLY A 137 4.09 -15.97 3.25
C GLY A 137 4.94 -14.72 3.51
N LYS A 138 4.35 -13.51 3.53
CA LYS A 138 5.13 -12.28 3.65
C LYS A 138 5.97 -12.25 4.93
N ALA A 139 5.36 -12.53 6.08
CA ALA A 139 6.06 -12.52 7.37
C ALA A 139 7.23 -13.53 7.39
N GLU A 140 7.05 -14.71 6.81
CA GLU A 140 8.10 -15.73 6.70
C GLU A 140 9.22 -15.32 5.74
N ARG A 141 8.88 -14.86 4.52
CA ARG A 141 9.87 -14.42 3.51
C ARG A 141 10.72 -13.24 3.95
N PHE A 142 10.21 -12.42 4.86
CA PHE A 142 10.92 -11.29 5.43
C PHE A 142 11.54 -11.60 6.80
N HIS A 143 11.57 -12.86 7.23
CA HIS A 143 12.15 -13.28 8.51
C HIS A 143 11.64 -12.45 9.70
N LEU A 144 10.34 -12.17 9.71
CA LEU A 144 9.76 -11.18 10.63
C LEU A 144 9.93 -11.56 12.10
N GLU A 145 9.95 -12.86 12.41
CA GLU A 145 10.25 -13.34 13.76
C GLU A 145 11.65 -12.91 14.21
N ASP A 146 12.67 -13.11 13.37
CA ASP A 146 14.05 -12.74 13.67
C ASP A 146 14.22 -11.22 13.79
N GLU A 147 13.57 -10.47 12.89
CA GLU A 147 13.53 -9.00 12.94
C GLU A 147 12.87 -8.48 14.23
N CYS A 148 11.83 -9.15 14.71
CA CYS A 148 11.21 -8.81 16.00
C CYS A 148 12.20 -9.02 17.15
N ARG A 149 12.85 -10.18 17.21
CA ARG A 149 13.85 -10.51 18.24
C ARG A 149 14.99 -9.51 18.24
N ALA A 150 15.50 -9.14 17.07
CA ALA A 150 16.57 -8.15 16.92
C ALA A 150 16.20 -6.76 17.46
N ARG A 151 14.90 -6.43 17.51
CA ARG A 151 14.36 -5.14 17.98
C ARG A 151 13.78 -5.21 19.39
N GLY A 152 13.88 -6.36 20.07
CA GLY A 152 13.31 -6.56 21.40
C GLY A 152 11.79 -6.70 21.42
N ILE A 153 11.17 -7.01 20.28
CA ILE A 153 9.73 -7.29 20.16
C ILE A 153 9.51 -8.78 20.38
N ASP A 154 8.62 -9.17 21.30
CA ASP A 154 8.29 -10.57 21.58
C ASP A 154 7.41 -11.14 20.45
N PRO A 155 7.91 -12.09 19.63
CA PRO A 155 7.16 -12.64 18.53
C PRO A 155 6.28 -13.82 18.97
N VAL A 156 4.99 -13.76 18.64
CA VAL A 156 4.03 -14.85 18.85
C VAL A 156 3.57 -15.37 17.49
N VAL A 157 4.05 -16.55 17.11
CA VAL A 157 3.67 -17.20 15.85
C VAL A 157 2.34 -17.94 16.01
N LEU A 158 1.33 -17.54 15.24
CA LEU A 158 0.02 -18.18 15.21
C LEU A 158 0.09 -19.55 14.54
N ARG A 159 -0.28 -20.60 15.27
CA ARG A 159 -0.27 -22.00 14.83
C ARG A 159 -1.70 -22.49 14.51
N PRO A 160 -1.84 -23.58 13.73
CA PRO A 160 -3.14 -24.21 13.53
C PRO A 160 -3.76 -24.63 14.88
N GLY A 161 -5.01 -24.21 15.13
CA GLY A 161 -5.73 -24.53 16.36
C GLY A 161 -5.64 -23.46 17.45
N ASP A 162 -4.73 -22.49 17.31
CA ASP A 162 -4.64 -21.38 18.26
C ASP A 162 -5.86 -20.45 18.15
N ASP A 163 -6.32 -19.95 19.30
CA ASP A 163 -7.26 -18.83 19.36
C ASP A 163 -6.46 -17.50 19.34
N LEU A 164 -6.54 -16.79 18.22
CA LEU A 164 -5.86 -15.51 18.04
C LEU A 164 -6.28 -14.47 19.08
N ARG A 165 -7.56 -14.43 19.47
CA ARG A 165 -8.06 -13.47 20.46
C ARG A 165 -7.48 -13.81 21.83
N GLN A 166 -7.44 -15.09 22.18
CA GLN A 166 -6.84 -15.55 23.43
C GLN A 166 -5.34 -15.21 23.48
N LEU A 167 -4.59 -15.44 22.40
CA LEU A 167 -3.17 -15.10 22.35
C LEU A 167 -2.92 -13.60 22.60
N ALA A 168 -3.76 -12.73 22.03
CA ALA A 168 -3.70 -11.30 22.25
C ALA A 168 -4.05 -10.94 23.71
N ALA A 169 -5.12 -11.50 24.26
CA ALA A 169 -5.52 -11.26 25.64
C ALA A 169 -4.44 -11.73 26.63
N ASP A 170 -3.83 -12.89 26.39
CA ASP A 170 -2.74 -13.42 27.20
C ASP A 170 -1.49 -12.54 27.13
N ALA A 171 -1.19 -11.96 25.96
CA ALA A 171 -0.08 -11.00 25.82
C ALA A 171 -0.30 -9.76 26.69
N VAL A 172 -1.50 -9.19 26.66
CA VAL A 172 -1.88 -8.06 27.52
C VAL A 172 -1.86 -8.46 29.00
N ALA A 173 -2.38 -9.64 29.35
CA ALA A 173 -2.35 -10.14 30.73
C ALA A 173 -0.93 -10.37 31.27
N ARG A 174 0.03 -10.70 30.38
CA ARG A 174 1.47 -10.72 30.70
C ARG A 174 2.11 -9.33 30.76
N GLY A 175 1.33 -8.26 30.62
CA GLY A 175 1.77 -6.87 30.74
C GLY A 175 2.30 -6.27 29.44
N ALA A 176 1.88 -6.74 28.27
CA ALA A 176 2.18 -6.03 27.03
C ALA A 176 1.52 -4.64 27.04
N ASP A 177 2.31 -3.59 26.81
CA ASP A 177 1.83 -2.20 26.68
C ASP A 177 1.49 -1.84 25.23
N VAL A 178 2.03 -2.61 24.28
CA VAL A 178 1.72 -2.53 22.85
C VAL A 178 1.59 -3.95 22.29
N ILE A 179 0.47 -4.24 21.65
CA ILE A 179 0.27 -5.48 20.90
C ILE A 179 0.12 -5.18 19.42
N GLY A 180 0.55 -6.08 18.55
CA GLY A 180 0.37 -5.93 17.12
C GLY A 180 -0.02 -7.20 16.41
N MET A 181 -0.43 -7.04 15.15
CA MET A 181 -0.74 -8.16 14.26
C MET A 181 0.01 -8.03 12.94
N ALA A 182 0.69 -9.11 12.54
CA ALA A 182 1.20 -9.32 11.19
C ALA A 182 0.32 -10.33 10.45
N GLY A 183 -0.69 -9.81 9.76
CA GLY A 183 -1.63 -10.62 8.97
C GLY A 183 -2.64 -9.78 8.20
N GLY A 184 -3.67 -10.44 7.65
CA GLY A 184 -4.74 -9.79 6.91
C GLY A 184 -5.75 -9.04 7.80
N ASP A 185 -6.61 -8.25 7.16
CA ASP A 185 -7.53 -7.32 7.83
C ASP A 185 -8.46 -7.98 8.87
N GLY A 186 -8.85 -9.24 8.67
CA GLY A 186 -9.66 -9.99 9.65
C GLY A 186 -8.89 -10.32 10.95
N SER A 187 -7.62 -10.72 10.84
CA SER A 187 -6.76 -10.92 12.02
C SER A 187 -6.41 -9.59 12.69
N GLN A 188 -6.23 -8.52 11.91
CA GLN A 188 -6.04 -7.17 12.44
C GLN A 188 -7.24 -6.77 13.31
N ALA A 189 -8.47 -6.98 12.85
CA ALA A 189 -9.67 -6.63 13.60
C ALA A 189 -9.78 -7.34 14.96
N LEU A 190 -9.41 -8.62 15.02
CA LEU A 190 -9.43 -9.40 16.27
C LEU A 190 -8.38 -8.93 17.29
N VAL A 191 -7.16 -8.64 16.84
CA VAL A 191 -6.12 -8.14 17.75
C VAL A 191 -6.42 -6.70 18.17
N ALA A 192 -6.88 -5.86 17.23
CA ALA A 192 -7.30 -4.49 17.52
C ALA A 192 -8.49 -4.43 18.50
N SER A 193 -9.42 -5.38 18.45
CA SER A 193 -10.51 -5.43 19.43
C SER A 193 -10.00 -5.69 20.84
N VAL A 194 -9.04 -6.61 21.01
CA VAL A 194 -8.40 -6.85 22.31
C VAL A 194 -7.62 -5.61 22.76
N ALA A 195 -6.88 -4.97 21.86
CA ALA A 195 -6.17 -3.74 22.17
C ALA A 195 -7.12 -2.65 22.70
N ALA A 196 -8.26 -2.46 22.03
CA ALA A 196 -9.28 -1.50 22.44
C ALA A 196 -9.97 -1.88 23.77
N GLU A 197 -10.26 -3.17 24.00
CA GLU A 197 -10.86 -3.68 25.24
C GLU A 197 -9.98 -3.44 26.47
N HIS A 198 -8.66 -3.43 26.29
CA HIS A 198 -7.68 -3.28 27.36
C HIS A 198 -6.96 -1.93 27.39
N ASP A 199 -7.33 -1.00 26.51
CA ASP A 199 -6.72 0.33 26.37
C ASP A 199 -5.19 0.29 26.16
N VAL A 200 -4.71 -0.64 25.31
CA VAL A 200 -3.31 -0.73 24.89
C VAL A 200 -3.16 -0.34 23.43
N ALA A 201 -1.97 0.11 23.03
CA ALA A 201 -1.72 0.51 21.65
C ALA A 201 -1.68 -0.71 20.71
N HIS A 202 -2.19 -0.52 19.49
CA HIS A 202 -2.20 -1.53 18.42
C HIS A 202 -1.23 -1.18 17.30
N VAL A 203 -0.34 -2.11 16.94
CA VAL A 203 0.56 -1.96 15.77
C VAL A 203 0.10 -2.85 14.61
N CYS A 204 -0.17 -2.21 13.46
CA CYS A 204 -0.56 -2.90 12.23
C CYS A 204 0.66 -3.23 11.36
N ILE A 205 0.96 -4.52 11.16
CA ILE A 205 2.01 -4.96 10.24
C ILE A 205 1.38 -5.54 8.95
N PRO A 206 1.67 -4.98 7.75
CA PRO A 206 0.96 -5.29 6.50
C PRO A 206 1.38 -6.64 5.86
N ALA A 207 1.16 -7.74 6.57
CA ALA A 207 1.51 -9.09 6.11
C ALA A 207 0.35 -9.88 5.46
N GLY A 208 -0.81 -9.24 5.22
CA GLY A 208 -1.95 -9.85 4.52
C GLY A 208 -1.95 -9.63 2.99
N THR A 209 -3.02 -10.12 2.35
CA THR A 209 -3.18 -10.08 0.89
C THR A 209 -3.58 -8.69 0.38
N ARG A 210 -4.55 -8.03 1.04
CA ARG A 210 -5.10 -6.74 0.62
C ARG A 210 -4.53 -5.57 1.43
N ASN A 211 -4.40 -5.76 2.74
CA ASN A 211 -3.88 -4.78 3.70
C ASN A 211 -4.59 -3.43 3.56
N HIS A 212 -5.93 -3.44 3.44
CA HIS A 212 -6.69 -2.21 3.29
C HIS A 212 -6.61 -1.35 4.55
N PHE A 213 -6.63 -1.98 5.73
CA PHE A 213 -6.49 -1.27 7.00
C PHE A 213 -5.13 -0.57 7.09
N ALA A 214 -4.04 -1.25 6.73
CA ALA A 214 -2.72 -0.64 6.70
C ALA A 214 -2.63 0.52 5.69
N LEU A 215 -3.30 0.42 4.54
CA LEU A 215 -3.37 1.51 3.57
C LEU A 215 -4.09 2.73 4.14
N ASP A 216 -5.24 2.53 4.80
CA ASP A 216 -5.99 3.63 5.41
C ASP A 216 -5.23 4.27 6.59
N LEU A 217 -4.37 3.50 7.28
CA LEU A 217 -3.42 4.02 8.28
C LEU A 217 -2.24 4.79 7.65
N GLY A 218 -2.11 4.80 6.32
CA GLY A 218 -1.01 5.44 5.61
C GLY A 218 0.30 4.63 5.58
N LEU A 219 0.25 3.33 5.89
CA LEU A 219 1.43 2.46 5.89
C LEU A 219 1.80 1.98 4.47
N ASP A 220 3.11 1.86 4.21
CA ASP A 220 3.61 1.21 3.01
C ASP A 220 3.34 -0.31 3.09
N ARG A 221 2.36 -0.79 2.32
CA ARG A 221 1.94 -2.21 2.29
C ARG A 221 3.02 -3.19 1.83
N ASP A 222 4.07 -2.68 1.21
CA ASP A 222 5.23 -3.46 0.76
C ASP A 222 6.39 -3.43 1.77
N ASP A 223 6.30 -2.62 2.84
CA ASP A 223 7.32 -2.48 3.87
C ASP A 223 6.95 -3.15 5.20
N VAL A 224 6.90 -4.49 5.17
CA VAL A 224 6.52 -5.29 6.36
C VAL A 224 7.52 -5.10 7.50
N VAL A 225 8.81 -5.04 7.19
CA VAL A 225 9.89 -4.91 8.18
C VAL A 225 9.97 -3.48 8.72
N GLY A 226 9.86 -2.47 7.87
CA GLY A 226 9.84 -1.07 8.32
C GLY A 226 8.64 -0.73 9.20
N ALA A 227 7.51 -1.44 9.05
CA ALA A 227 6.35 -1.25 9.94
C ALA A 227 6.65 -1.61 11.42
N LEU A 228 7.69 -2.40 11.70
CA LEU A 228 8.14 -2.67 13.08
C LEU A 228 8.72 -1.43 13.78
N ASP A 229 9.12 -0.40 13.03
CA ASP A 229 9.64 0.85 13.60
C ASP A 229 8.58 1.56 14.46
N ALA A 230 7.29 1.25 14.28
CA ALA A 230 6.21 1.74 15.12
C ALA A 230 6.35 1.38 16.62
N TYR A 231 7.08 0.31 16.95
CA TYR A 231 7.37 -0.05 18.34
C TYR A 231 8.46 0.82 18.99
N ALA A 232 9.28 1.52 18.21
CA ALA A 232 10.33 2.40 18.72
C ALA A 232 9.82 3.78 19.16
N GLY A 233 8.51 4.00 19.09
CA GLY A 233 7.86 5.28 19.37
C GLY A 233 7.43 5.98 18.08
N GLY A 234 6.60 7.00 18.23
CA GLY A 234 5.97 7.67 17.09
C GLY A 234 4.68 8.35 17.48
N TYR A 235 3.74 8.42 16.53
CA TYR A 235 2.44 9.05 16.76
C TYR A 235 1.37 7.99 16.96
N GLU A 236 0.75 8.01 18.13
CA GLU A 236 -0.42 7.19 18.44
C GLU A 236 -1.69 7.97 18.10
N ARG A 237 -2.60 7.35 17.36
CA ARG A 237 -3.92 7.92 17.03
C ARG A 237 -5.03 6.99 17.52
N ARG A 238 -6.11 7.60 18.02
CA ARG A 238 -7.36 6.87 18.25
C ARG A 238 -8.10 6.74 16.92
N ILE A 239 -8.66 5.56 16.71
CA ILE A 239 -9.48 5.23 15.54
C ILE A 239 -10.70 4.48 16.03
N ASP A 240 -11.75 4.52 15.23
CA ASP A 240 -12.98 3.79 15.47
C ASP A 240 -12.80 2.31 15.12
N LEU A 241 -13.49 1.47 15.87
CA LEU A 241 -13.80 0.10 15.51
C LEU A 241 -15.31 -0.02 15.35
N ALA A 242 -15.75 -0.77 14.34
CA ALA A 242 -17.15 -1.04 14.13
C ALA A 242 -17.48 -2.48 14.49
N THR A 243 -18.73 -2.74 14.88
CA THR A 243 -19.20 -4.07 15.24
C THR A 243 -20.42 -4.48 14.44
N VAL A 244 -20.48 -5.75 14.03
CA VAL A 244 -21.67 -6.39 13.49
C VAL A 244 -21.93 -7.67 14.29
N ASN A 245 -23.10 -7.80 14.90
CA ASN A 245 -23.47 -8.96 15.72
C ASN A 245 -22.38 -9.37 16.74
N GLY A 246 -21.80 -8.38 17.43
CA GLY A 246 -20.72 -8.59 18.40
C GLY A 246 -19.34 -8.90 17.81
N ARG A 247 -19.18 -8.90 16.49
CA ARG A 247 -17.90 -9.11 15.80
C ARG A 247 -17.33 -7.78 15.33
N VAL A 248 -16.10 -7.49 15.73
CA VAL A 248 -15.38 -6.29 15.32
C VAL A 248 -14.91 -6.40 13.87
N PHE A 249 -15.01 -5.30 13.13
CA PHE A 249 -14.38 -5.13 11.83
C PHE A 249 -13.71 -3.76 11.73
N VAL A 250 -12.56 -3.72 11.04
CA VAL A 250 -11.77 -2.49 10.87
C VAL A 250 -12.12 -1.71 9.60
N ASN A 251 -12.69 -2.37 8.58
CA ASN A 251 -12.86 -1.79 7.24
C ASN A 251 -14.33 -1.70 6.81
N ASN A 252 -14.92 -2.85 6.44
CA ASN A 252 -16.30 -2.93 6.00
C ASN A 252 -16.82 -4.37 6.11
N VAL A 253 -18.14 -4.48 6.06
CA VAL A 253 -18.94 -5.68 5.94
C VAL A 253 -19.74 -5.56 4.66
N SER A 254 -19.84 -6.64 3.90
CA SER A 254 -20.64 -6.70 2.69
C SER A 254 -21.68 -7.80 2.81
N LEU A 255 -22.90 -7.52 2.32
CA LEU A 255 -24.03 -8.43 2.22
C LEU A 255 -24.50 -8.51 0.76
N GLY A 256 -25.24 -9.57 0.43
CA GLY A 256 -25.77 -9.82 -0.92
C GLY A 256 -24.75 -10.47 -1.83
N VAL A 257 -24.81 -10.16 -3.14
CA VAL A 257 -24.04 -10.82 -4.21
C VAL A 257 -22.55 -10.95 -3.88
N TYR A 258 -21.92 -9.89 -3.38
CA TYR A 258 -20.48 -9.91 -3.08
C TYR A 258 -20.14 -10.90 -1.96
N ALA A 259 -21.03 -11.06 -0.96
CA ALA A 259 -20.80 -11.99 0.14
C ALA A 259 -20.82 -13.45 -0.36
N GLU A 260 -21.80 -13.81 -1.18
CA GLU A 260 -21.92 -15.14 -1.79
C GLU A 260 -20.66 -15.50 -2.61
N ILE A 261 -20.20 -14.57 -3.45
CA ILE A 261 -19.02 -14.78 -4.30
C ILE A 261 -17.76 -14.98 -3.46
N VAL A 262 -17.57 -14.21 -2.39
CA VAL A 262 -16.35 -14.29 -1.55
C VAL A 262 -16.37 -15.52 -0.64
N GLN A 263 -17.55 -16.03 -0.27
CA GLN A 263 -17.69 -17.25 0.53
C GLN A 263 -17.47 -18.53 -0.29
N SER A 264 -17.53 -18.45 -1.63
CA SER A 264 -17.17 -19.56 -2.49
C SER A 264 -15.75 -20.06 -2.18
N PRO A 265 -15.55 -21.38 -1.97
CA PRO A 265 -14.24 -21.98 -1.75
C PRO A 265 -13.23 -21.63 -2.86
N ASP A 266 -13.71 -21.54 -4.09
CA ASP A 266 -12.90 -21.30 -5.29
C ASP A 266 -12.41 -19.85 -5.39
N TYR A 267 -13.02 -18.91 -4.65
CA TYR A 267 -12.72 -17.49 -4.75
C TYR A 267 -11.26 -17.18 -4.43
N ARG A 268 -10.64 -17.91 -3.49
CA ARG A 268 -9.26 -17.68 -3.06
C ARG A 268 -8.26 -17.87 -4.20
N ASP A 269 -8.48 -18.91 -5.00
CA ASP A 269 -7.57 -19.33 -6.06
C ASP A 269 -7.96 -18.74 -7.42
N ALA A 270 -9.25 -18.45 -7.64
CA ALA A 270 -9.79 -18.09 -8.96
C ALA A 270 -10.76 -16.88 -8.98
N LYS A 271 -10.51 -15.85 -8.16
CA LYS A 271 -11.34 -14.62 -7.99
C LYS A 271 -12.19 -14.19 -9.20
N ARG A 272 -11.55 -13.94 -10.36
CA ARG A 272 -12.23 -13.44 -11.57
C ARG A 272 -13.20 -14.49 -12.13
N GLN A 273 -12.73 -15.72 -12.26
CA GLN A 273 -13.52 -16.82 -12.80
C GLN A 273 -14.70 -17.12 -11.88
N THR A 274 -14.47 -17.25 -10.57
CA THR A 274 -15.54 -17.45 -9.58
C THR A 274 -16.60 -16.36 -9.67
N THR A 275 -16.17 -15.08 -9.78
CA THR A 275 -17.10 -13.95 -9.95
C THR A 275 -17.91 -14.11 -11.23
N THR A 276 -17.27 -14.33 -12.39
CA THR A 276 -17.98 -14.44 -13.68
C THR A 276 -18.91 -15.64 -13.75
N THR A 277 -18.57 -16.74 -13.08
CA THR A 277 -19.41 -17.95 -13.03
C THR A 277 -20.64 -17.77 -12.15
N MET A 278 -20.51 -17.14 -10.98
CA MET A 278 -21.63 -17.00 -10.04
C MET A 278 -22.55 -15.83 -10.35
N LEU A 279 -22.04 -14.77 -10.99
CA LEU A 279 -22.80 -13.53 -11.20
C LEU A 279 -24.13 -13.73 -11.97
N PRO A 280 -24.21 -14.54 -13.05
CA PRO A 280 -25.46 -14.77 -13.76
C PRO A 280 -26.53 -15.45 -12.90
N ASP A 281 -26.14 -16.35 -12.00
CA ASP A 281 -27.09 -17.05 -11.13
C ASP A 281 -27.60 -16.14 -10.00
N LEU A 282 -26.76 -15.20 -9.55
CA LEU A 282 -27.08 -14.28 -8.45
C LEU A 282 -27.81 -12.99 -8.90
N LEU A 283 -27.61 -12.56 -10.15
CA LEU A 283 -28.16 -11.31 -10.69
C LEU A 283 -28.97 -11.48 -11.98
N GLY A 284 -29.12 -12.71 -12.46
CA GLY A 284 -29.82 -13.00 -13.70
C GLY A 284 -31.32 -12.70 -13.64
N PRO A 285 -32.01 -12.71 -14.79
CA PRO A 285 -33.45 -12.41 -14.87
C PRO A 285 -34.33 -13.36 -14.03
N THR A 286 -33.82 -14.55 -13.71
CA THR A 286 -34.49 -15.59 -12.94
C THR A 286 -33.95 -15.71 -11.51
N ALA A 287 -32.99 -14.87 -11.12
CA ALA A 287 -32.43 -14.89 -9.78
C ALA A 287 -33.47 -14.41 -8.76
N GLU A 288 -33.57 -15.09 -7.63
CA GLU A 288 -34.35 -14.58 -6.50
C GLU A 288 -33.62 -13.37 -5.90
N PRO A 289 -34.29 -12.21 -5.77
CA PRO A 289 -33.67 -11.05 -5.15
C PRO A 289 -33.26 -11.34 -3.71
N PHE A 290 -32.14 -10.77 -3.27
CA PHE A 290 -31.75 -10.87 -1.87
C PHE A 290 -32.76 -10.13 -0.99
N ASP A 291 -33.25 -10.83 0.03
CA ASP A 291 -34.18 -10.29 1.03
C ASP A 291 -33.42 -9.43 2.06
N VAL A 292 -33.02 -8.23 1.64
CA VAL A 292 -32.26 -7.30 2.48
C VAL A 292 -33.01 -6.01 2.70
N HIS A 293 -33.22 -5.69 3.98
CA HIS A 293 -33.86 -4.46 4.43
C HIS A 293 -32.91 -3.69 5.33
N PHE A 294 -32.90 -2.36 5.20
CA PHE A 294 -32.12 -1.50 6.08
C PHE A 294 -32.72 -0.10 6.19
N ASP A 295 -32.47 0.54 7.32
CA ASP A 295 -32.78 1.95 7.51
C ASP A 295 -31.55 2.81 7.17
N GLY A 296 -31.75 3.75 6.26
CA GLY A 296 -30.74 4.73 5.87
C GLY A 296 -30.45 5.73 6.98
N PRO A 297 -29.32 6.46 6.90
CA PRO A 297 -28.99 7.52 7.85
C PRO A 297 -29.98 8.70 7.80
N ASP A 298 -30.78 8.80 6.74
CA ASP A 298 -31.88 9.75 6.58
C ASP A 298 -33.21 9.26 7.20
N GLY A 299 -33.21 8.09 7.84
CA GLY A 299 -34.38 7.46 8.45
C GLY A 299 -35.31 6.80 7.44
N ARG A 300 -34.93 6.71 6.16
CA ARG A 300 -35.74 6.03 5.15
C ARG A 300 -35.47 4.54 5.20
N ARG A 301 -36.55 3.76 5.20
CA ARG A 301 -36.47 2.32 5.04
C ARG A 301 -36.25 1.97 3.57
N HIS A 302 -35.30 1.07 3.33
CA HIS A 302 -35.02 0.49 2.03
C HIS A 302 -35.43 -0.98 2.06
N ASP A 303 -36.31 -1.35 1.12
CA ASP A 303 -36.83 -2.70 0.99
C ASP A 303 -36.27 -3.34 -0.30
N GLY A 304 -35.13 -4.00 -0.14
CA GLY A 304 -34.39 -4.67 -1.22
C GLY A 304 -33.06 -4.00 -1.55
N ALA A 305 -32.02 -4.82 -1.71
CA ALA A 305 -30.72 -4.45 -2.27
C ALA A 305 -30.03 -5.72 -2.80
N GLN A 306 -29.34 -5.61 -3.94
CA GLN A 306 -28.51 -6.69 -4.47
C GLN A 306 -27.18 -6.78 -3.71
N VAL A 307 -26.67 -5.62 -3.27
CA VAL A 307 -25.47 -5.53 -2.46
C VAL A 307 -25.62 -4.40 -1.45
N ILE A 308 -25.19 -4.66 -0.21
CA ILE A 308 -25.01 -3.64 0.81
C ILE A 308 -23.59 -3.73 1.32
N GLN A 309 -22.91 -2.59 1.40
CA GLN A 309 -21.64 -2.44 2.06
C GLN A 309 -21.78 -1.45 3.20
N VAL A 310 -21.52 -1.93 4.42
CA VAL A 310 -21.45 -1.10 5.62
C VAL A 310 -19.98 -0.97 6.01
N SER A 311 -19.51 0.26 6.15
CA SER A 311 -18.11 0.59 6.37
C SER A 311 -17.90 1.30 7.69
N ASN A 312 -16.74 1.08 8.30
CA ASN A 312 -16.29 1.83 9.46
C ASN A 312 -15.69 3.14 8.95
N ASN A 313 -16.36 4.28 9.17
CA ASN A 313 -16.08 5.56 8.51
C ASN A 313 -16.35 5.59 7.01
N ARG A 314 -16.39 6.78 6.43
CA ARG A 314 -16.85 6.99 5.05
C ARG A 314 -15.76 6.64 4.04
N TYR A 315 -16.11 5.79 3.07
CA TYR A 315 -15.26 5.59 1.90
C TYR A 315 -15.39 6.75 0.92
N VAL A 316 -14.24 7.29 0.52
CA VAL A 316 -14.13 8.17 -0.64
C VAL A 316 -13.85 7.29 -1.85
N LEU A 317 -14.85 7.16 -2.73
CA LEU A 317 -14.75 6.43 -3.99
C LEU A 317 -14.09 7.33 -5.04
N THR A 318 -12.77 7.22 -5.18
CA THR A 318 -11.99 8.01 -6.16
C THR A 318 -11.88 7.35 -7.53
N SER A 319 -12.32 6.10 -7.71
CA SER A 319 -12.31 5.41 -9.01
C SER A 319 -13.39 4.32 -9.12
N LEU A 320 -13.83 4.03 -10.35
CA LEU A 320 -14.80 2.98 -10.66
C LEU A 320 -14.26 1.55 -10.49
N THR A 321 -12.94 1.38 -10.37
CA THR A 321 -12.25 0.08 -10.37
C THR A 321 -11.49 -0.22 -9.08
N GLY A 322 -11.41 0.74 -8.15
CA GLY A 322 -10.73 0.60 -6.87
C GLY A 322 -11.71 0.49 -5.71
N PHE A 323 -11.31 -0.21 -4.65
CA PHE A 323 -11.90 0.01 -3.33
C PHE A 323 -11.58 1.45 -2.94
N GLY A 324 -12.56 2.22 -2.49
CA GLY A 324 -12.32 3.58 -2.00
C GLY A 324 -11.28 3.59 -0.89
N THR A 325 -10.87 4.79 -0.48
CA THR A 325 -10.03 4.97 0.73
C THR A 325 -10.80 5.73 1.78
N ARG A 326 -10.45 5.56 3.04
CA ARG A 326 -11.03 6.35 4.13
C ARG A 326 -10.09 7.49 4.46
N ALA A 327 -10.56 8.72 4.25
CA ALA A 327 -9.78 9.91 4.56
C ALA A 327 -9.58 10.10 6.07
N ARG A 328 -10.54 9.61 6.86
CA ARG A 328 -10.53 9.62 8.32
C ARG A 328 -10.97 8.27 8.87
N LEU A 329 -10.46 7.93 10.04
CA LEU A 329 -10.75 6.68 10.75
C LEU A 329 -11.38 6.91 12.12
N ASP A 330 -11.80 8.15 12.41
CA ASP A 330 -12.20 8.67 13.72
C ASP A 330 -13.46 9.55 13.62
N GLU A 331 -14.32 9.34 12.62
CA GLU A 331 -15.51 10.17 12.40
C GLU A 331 -16.70 9.71 13.25
N GLY A 332 -16.64 8.54 13.89
CA GLY A 332 -17.70 7.99 14.73
C GLY A 332 -18.96 7.61 13.95
N VAL A 333 -18.84 7.36 12.64
CA VAL A 333 -19.98 7.04 11.77
C VAL A 333 -19.73 5.79 10.94
N LEU A 334 -20.82 5.10 10.59
CA LEU A 334 -20.78 4.06 9.57
C LEU A 334 -21.11 4.66 8.20
N GLY A 335 -20.42 4.21 7.16
CA GLY A 335 -20.78 4.51 5.78
C GLY A 335 -21.62 3.38 5.17
N ILE A 336 -22.71 3.70 4.48
CA ILE A 336 -23.55 2.71 3.80
C ILE A 336 -23.51 2.99 2.29
N ALA A 337 -23.21 1.95 1.51
CA ALA A 337 -23.37 1.94 0.06
C ALA A 337 -24.24 0.75 -0.33
N ALA A 338 -25.33 0.98 -1.06
CA ALA A 338 -26.27 -0.05 -1.48
C ALA A 338 -26.60 0.10 -2.97
N ALA A 339 -26.80 -1.02 -3.66
CA ALA A 339 -27.23 -1.08 -5.06
C ALA A 339 -28.16 -2.28 -5.29
#